data_AF-A0A8H6CIE1-F1
#
_entry.id   AF-A0A8H6CIE1-F1
#
_cell.length_a   1.000
_cell.length_b   1.000
_cell.length_c   1.000
_cell.angle_alpha   90.00
_cell.angle_beta   90.00
_cell.angle_gamma   90.00
#
_symmetry.space_group_name_H-M   'P 1'
#
loop_
_entity.id
_entity.type
_entity.pdbx_description
1 polymer ?
#
loop_
_entity_poly.entity_id
_entity_poly.type
_entity_poly.pdbx_seq_one_letter_code
_entity_poly.pdbx_strand_id
1 'polypeptide(L)'
;MSTVTRFDVPSILAGLWESILRAVPKKKTSHRKKRQRFMAGKALKDVTALNKCSACGNVKRAHLLCPFCVNEIRDMWGEKGSEGSKETTATVDA
;
A
#
# COMPACT_ATOMS: atom_id res chain seq x y z
N MET A 1 -11.31 37.21 36.62
CA MET A 1 -10.60 37.11 35.32
C MET A 1 -9.12 37.25 35.65
N SER A 2 -8.24 36.26 35.61
CA SER A 2 -8.26 34.95 34.96
C SER A 2 -7.33 34.00 35.75
N THR A 3 -7.76 32.77 36.00
CA THR A 3 -7.02 31.73 36.72
C THR A 3 -5.89 31.19 35.86
N VAL A 4 -4.64 31.35 36.32
CA VAL A 4 -3.44 30.80 35.68
C VAL A 4 -3.44 29.28 35.87
N THR A 5 -3.66 28.53 34.80
CA THR A 5 -3.46 27.08 34.74
C THR A 5 -1.96 26.79 34.70
N ARG A 6 -1.39 26.43 35.86
CA ARG A 6 -0.05 25.86 35.94
C ARG A 6 -0.09 24.46 35.30
N PHE A 7 0.53 24.32 34.14
CA PHE A 7 0.73 23.03 33.48
C PHE A 7 1.84 22.28 34.23
N ASP A 8 1.52 21.65 35.36
CA ASP A 8 2.44 20.70 36.00
C ASP A 8 2.53 19.46 35.11
N VAL A 9 3.57 19.44 34.27
CA VAL A 9 3.93 18.28 33.45
C VAL A 9 4.14 17.10 34.41
N PRO A 10 3.29 16.06 34.36
CA PRO A 10 3.43 14.92 35.26
C PRO A 10 4.80 14.26 35.08
N SER A 11 5.46 13.85 36.17
CA SER A 11 6.78 13.17 36.12
C SER A 11 6.80 11.90 35.25
N ILE A 12 5.61 11.39 34.91
CA ILE A 12 5.37 10.29 33.98
C ILE A 12 5.89 10.64 32.57
N LEU A 13 5.76 11.88 32.12
CA LEU A 13 6.29 12.35 30.83
C LEU A 13 7.80 12.56 30.86
N ALA A 14 8.39 12.90 32.02
CA ALA A 14 9.84 13.04 32.16
C ALA A 14 10.57 11.69 31.94
N GLY A 15 10.03 10.59 32.47
CA GLY A 15 10.57 9.24 32.23
C GLY A 15 10.46 8.78 30.77
N LEU A 16 9.45 9.25 30.04
CA LEU A 16 9.30 9.00 28.60
C LEU A 16 10.44 9.66 27.80
N TRP A 17 10.82 10.91 28.13
CA TRP A 17 11.93 11.60 27.45
C TRP A 17 13.28 10.92 27.65
N GLU A 18 13.59 10.44 28.85
CA GLU A 18 14.82 9.67 29.10
C GLU A 18 14.85 8.31 28.39
N SER A 19 13.70 7.63 28.31
CA SER A 19 13.60 6.34 27.61
C SER A 19 13.81 6.48 26.10
N ILE A 20 13.25 7.53 25.49
CA ILE A 20 13.36 7.81 24.05
C ILE A 20 14.79 8.22 23.69
N LEU A 21 15.42 9.10 24.48
CA LEU A 21 16.81 9.52 24.25
C LEU A 21 17.83 8.39 24.45
N ARG A 22 17.53 7.40 25.30
CA ARG A 22 18.38 6.20 25.49
C ARG A 22 18.12 5.09 24.47
N ALA A 23 16.96 5.09 23.78
CA ALA A 23 16.58 4.08 22.80
C ALA A 23 17.15 4.33 21.38
N VAL A 24 18.32 4.95 21.27
CA VAL A 24 19.02 5.14 19.98
C VAL A 24 19.87 3.90 19.67
N PRO A 25 19.86 3.37 18.43
CA PRO A 25 20.72 2.26 18.05
C PRO A 25 22.20 2.61 18.31
N LYS A 26 22.80 1.94 19.29
CA LYS A 26 24.17 2.23 19.76
C LYS A 26 25.23 1.98 18.69
N LYS A 27 24.98 1.08 17.73
CA LYS A 27 25.94 0.61 16.73
C LYS A 27 25.26 0.38 15.37
N LYS A 28 25.99 0.68 14.30
CA LYS A 28 25.57 0.39 12.91
C LYS A 28 25.43 -1.12 12.71
N THR A 29 24.37 -1.55 12.04
CA THR A 29 24.18 -2.98 11.71
C THR A 29 25.18 -3.45 10.67
N SER A 30 25.74 -4.66 10.83
CA SER A 30 26.60 -5.27 9.81
C SER A 30 25.83 -5.63 8.54
N HIS A 31 26.55 -5.76 7.42
CA HIS A 31 25.96 -6.13 6.12
C HIS A 31 25.18 -7.45 6.21
N ARG A 32 25.73 -8.46 6.90
CA ARG A 32 25.07 -9.77 7.12
C ARG A 32 23.73 -9.64 7.84
N LYS A 33 23.69 -8.90 8.96
CA LYS A 33 22.46 -8.70 9.75
C LYS A 33 21.40 -7.92 8.95
N LYS A 34 21.83 -6.93 8.16
CA LYS A 34 20.95 -6.18 7.25
C LYS A 34 20.31 -7.11 6.20
N ARG A 35 21.15 -7.89 5.50
CA ARG A 35 20.69 -8.81 4.44
C ARG A 35 19.76 -9.89 4.98
N GLN A 36 20.10 -10.50 6.10
CA GLN A 36 19.26 -11.53 6.72
C GLN A 36 17.88 -10.98 7.09
N ARG A 37 17.81 -9.78 7.68
CA ARG A 37 16.52 -9.16 8.04
C ARG A 37 15.65 -8.83 6.83
N PHE A 38 16.25 -8.41 5.71
CA PHE A 38 15.50 -7.95 4.53
C PHE A 38 15.21 -9.06 3.53
N MET A 39 16.10 -10.05 3.37
CA MET A 39 15.99 -11.06 2.31
C MET A 39 15.56 -12.44 2.83
N ALA A 40 15.79 -12.77 4.11
CA ALA A 40 15.38 -14.09 4.61
C ALA A 40 13.85 -14.16 4.70
N GLY A 41 13.24 -15.00 3.86
CA GLY A 41 11.80 -15.30 3.90
C GLY A 41 10.87 -14.16 3.46
N LYS A 42 11.42 -13.04 2.97
CA LYS A 42 10.65 -11.86 2.51
C LYS A 42 10.73 -11.67 0.99
N ALA A 43 11.05 -12.74 0.26
CA ALA A 43 11.03 -12.71 -1.19
C ALA A 43 9.59 -12.51 -1.68
N LEU A 44 9.45 -11.86 -2.84
CA LEU A 44 8.17 -11.76 -3.53
C LEU A 44 7.74 -13.18 -3.91
N LYS A 45 6.52 -13.57 -3.52
CA LYS A 45 5.96 -14.86 -3.86
C LYS A 45 5.36 -14.79 -5.25
N ASP A 46 5.67 -15.78 -6.08
CA ASP A 46 5.09 -15.88 -7.42
C ASP A 46 3.60 -16.22 -7.33
N VAL A 47 2.80 -15.54 -8.15
CA VAL A 47 1.37 -15.80 -8.24
C VAL A 47 1.14 -16.90 -9.27
N THR A 48 0.96 -18.13 -8.80
CA THR A 48 0.73 -19.32 -9.65
C THR A 48 -0.71 -19.44 -10.15
N ALA A 49 -1.65 -18.74 -9.50
CA ALA A 49 -3.08 -18.79 -9.78
C ALA A 49 -3.46 -17.89 -10.98
N LEU A 50 -2.91 -18.15 -12.16
CA LEU A 50 -3.17 -17.41 -13.40
C LEU A 50 -3.81 -18.34 -14.44
N ASN A 51 -4.98 -17.95 -14.94
CA ASN A 51 -5.75 -18.68 -15.95
C ASN A 51 -5.99 -17.78 -17.17
N LYS A 52 -6.27 -18.37 -18.34
CA LYS A 52 -6.70 -17.61 -19.52
C LYS A 52 -8.19 -17.26 -19.41
N CYS A 53 -8.58 -16.09 -19.89
CA CYS A 53 -9.98 -15.69 -20.00
C CYS A 53 -10.65 -16.43 -21.16
N SER A 54 -11.86 -16.96 -20.94
CA SER A 54 -12.63 -17.68 -21.96
C SER A 54 -13.20 -16.79 -23.07
N ALA A 55 -13.35 -15.48 -22.81
CA ALA A 55 -13.91 -14.54 -23.76
C ALA A 55 -12.82 -13.83 -24.60
N CYS A 56 -11.87 -13.15 -23.95
CA CYS A 56 -10.84 -12.35 -24.63
C CYS A 56 -9.47 -13.04 -24.77
N GLY A 57 -9.26 -14.21 -24.15
CA GLY A 57 -7.97 -14.91 -24.19
C GLY A 57 -6.86 -14.32 -23.31
N ASN A 58 -7.03 -13.12 -22.74
CA ASN A 58 -6.06 -12.48 -21.86
C ASN A 58 -5.84 -13.27 -20.55
N VAL A 59 -4.65 -13.13 -19.95
CA VAL A 59 -4.33 -13.72 -18.66
C VAL A 59 -5.12 -13.01 -17.56
N LYS A 60 -5.80 -13.79 -16.72
CA LYS A 60 -6.54 -13.33 -15.54
C LYS A 60 -6.12 -14.11 -14.30
N ARG A 61 -6.41 -13.58 -13.11
CA ARG A 61 -6.27 -14.34 -11.86
C ARG A 61 -7.36 -15.42 -11.77
N ALA A 62 -7.03 -16.57 -11.20
CA ALA A 62 -7.99 -17.63 -10.93
C ALA A 62 -9.08 -17.12 -9.97
N HIS A 63 -10.34 -17.55 -10.20
CA HIS A 63 -11.53 -17.16 -9.43
C HIS A 63 -11.94 -15.67 -9.48
N LEU A 64 -11.23 -14.83 -10.26
CA LEU A 64 -11.67 -13.47 -10.54
C LEU A 64 -12.23 -13.36 -11.97
N LEU A 65 -13.15 -12.41 -12.15
CA LEU A 65 -13.59 -11.98 -13.47
C LEU A 65 -12.44 -11.26 -14.19
N CYS A 66 -12.44 -11.33 -15.53
CA CYS A 66 -11.41 -10.69 -16.33
C CYS A 66 -11.58 -9.16 -16.27
N PRO A 67 -10.53 -8.38 -15.94
CA PRO A 67 -10.65 -6.93 -15.86
C PRO A 67 -11.01 -6.31 -17.21
N PHE A 68 -10.47 -6.85 -18.31
CA PHE A 68 -10.73 -6.35 -19.66
C PHE A 68 -12.20 -6.53 -20.07
N CYS A 69 -12.71 -7.77 -20.02
CA CYS A 69 -14.09 -8.04 -20.41
C CYS A 69 -15.10 -7.33 -19.50
N VAL A 70 -14.82 -7.22 -18.19
CA VAL A 70 -15.72 -6.52 -17.27
C VAL A 70 -15.75 -5.03 -17.55
N ASN A 71 -14.61 -4.42 -17.92
CA ASN A 71 -14.58 -3.02 -18.32
C ASN A 71 -15.39 -2.79 -19.60
N GLU A 72 -15.16 -3.59 -20.65
CA GLU A 72 -15.93 -3.50 -21.90
C GLU A 72 -17.45 -3.66 -21.66
N ILE A 73 -17.85 -4.65 -20.85
CA ILE A 73 -19.27 -4.87 -20.53
C ILE A 73 -19.84 -3.69 -19.73
N ARG A 74 -19.06 -3.14 -18.79
CA ARG A 74 -19.46 -1.96 -18.02
C ARG A 74 -19.61 -0.74 -18.89
N ASP A 75 -18.74 -0.53 -19.86
CA ASP A 75 -18.83 0.59 -20.78
C ASP A 75 -20.07 0.44 -21.67
N MET A 76 -20.28 -0.73 -22.27
CA MET A 76 -21.48 -1.04 -23.07
C MET A 76 -22.80 -0.91 -22.29
N TRP A 77 -22.81 -1.24 -21.00
CA TRP A 77 -24.00 -1.11 -20.15
C TRP A 77 -24.13 0.28 -19.52
N GLY A 78 -23.01 0.97 -19.29
CA GLY A 78 -22.93 2.33 -18.76
C GLY A 78 -23.34 3.39 -19.78
N GLU A 79 -23.09 3.16 -21.08
CA GLU A 79 -23.61 3.98 -22.17
C GLU A 79 -25.14 4.03 -22.20
N LYS A 80 -25.83 3.01 -21.65
CA LYS A 80 -27.29 3.04 -21.49
C LYS A 80 -27.78 3.83 -20.27
N GLY A 81 -26.89 4.29 -19.40
CA GLY A 81 -27.21 4.94 -18.13
C GLY A 81 -26.52 6.28 -17.86
N SER A 82 -25.53 6.70 -18.65
CA SER A 82 -24.84 7.99 -18.48
C SER A 82 -24.11 8.45 -19.74
N GLU A 83 -24.78 9.23 -20.58
CA GLU A 83 -24.10 10.25 -21.38
C GLU A 83 -23.47 11.26 -20.40
N GLY A 84 -22.19 11.10 -20.06
CA GLY A 84 -21.51 12.06 -19.20
C GLY A 84 -20.22 11.59 -18.55
N SER A 85 -19.10 11.93 -19.19
CA SER A 85 -17.76 12.10 -18.60
C SER A 85 -17.04 10.77 -18.23
N LYS A 86 -15.81 10.46 -18.64
CA LYS A 86 -14.65 11.29 -18.99
C LYS A 86 -13.67 10.48 -19.84
N GLU A 87 -13.20 11.07 -20.92
CA GLU A 87 -11.88 10.81 -21.47
C GLU A 87 -10.81 11.30 -20.47
N THR A 88 -9.76 10.52 -20.23
CA THR A 88 -8.42 11.10 -20.06
C THR A 88 -7.35 10.06 -20.36
N THR A 89 -6.79 10.22 -21.55
CA THR A 89 -5.41 9.97 -21.97
C THR A 89 -4.40 9.62 -20.88
N ALA A 90 -3.63 8.55 -21.12
CA ALA A 90 -2.28 8.38 -20.59
C ALA A 90 -1.37 7.79 -21.69
N THR A 91 -0.90 8.66 -22.58
CA THR A 91 0.35 8.47 -23.34
C THR A 91 1.51 9.00 -22.50
N VAL A 92 2.33 8.12 -21.92
CA VAL A 92 3.75 8.27 -21.48
C VAL A 92 4.08 6.94 -20.77
N ASP A 93 5.12 6.15 -21.09
CA ASP A 93 6.55 6.46 -21.11
C ASP A 93 7.32 5.54 -22.09
N ALA A 94 8.21 6.14 -22.88
CA ALA A 94 9.34 5.51 -23.57
C ALA A 94 10.62 6.27 -23.19
#